data_AF-A0A353H9P7-F1
#
_entry.id   AF-A0A353H9P7-F1
#
_cell.length_a   1.000
_cell.length_b   1.000
_cell.length_c   1.000
_cell.angle_alpha   90.00
_cell.angle_beta   90.00
_cell.angle_gamma   90.00
#
_symmetry.space_group_name_H-M   'P 1'
#
loop_
_entity.id
_entity.type
_entity.pdbx_description
1 polymer ?
#
loop_
_entity_poly.entity_id
_entity_poly.type
_entity_poly.pdbx_seq_one_letter_code
_entity_poly.pdbx_strand_id
1 'polypeptide(L)'
;MIAALAKGYQAFGDQAYADAARKCVDFIMKNLRTIDGKLLRRYRQGEAAYPGYLDDYAFLVWGLTELYEATFEISHLEEAIALNQAMMDIFWDNQGGGLYFTGKGNETLITRSKEIYDGALPSGNSVAALNFLRLGRMTGSLDLEQRAEQLTAAFSKEVTLHPMGYTHLLSALEFMIGPTQEIVIAGDPALDSTLAMVSAVSGKFLPNKVVLLHQNGLDGKRLEVLSPFVEGMGPINRKATAYVCEQYACKAPVTDAGELEKLLN
;
A
#
# COMPACT_ATOMS: atom_id res chain seq x y z
N MET A 1 -9.19 -10.13 1.83
CA MET A 1 -10.25 -9.75 2.80
C MET A 1 -10.02 -8.36 3.37
N ILE A 2 -8.90 -8.08 4.05
CA ILE A 2 -8.59 -6.78 4.66
C ILE A 2 -8.73 -5.63 3.65
N ALA A 3 -8.07 -5.73 2.49
CA ALA A 3 -8.17 -4.75 1.40
C ALA A 3 -9.62 -4.51 0.94
N ALA A 4 -10.42 -5.57 0.81
CA ALA A 4 -11.81 -5.45 0.35
C ALA A 4 -12.70 -4.74 1.40
N LEU A 5 -12.52 -5.05 2.68
CA LEU A 5 -13.23 -4.40 3.78
C LEU A 5 -12.81 -2.92 3.89
N ALA A 6 -11.52 -2.62 3.78
CA ALA A 6 -11.01 -1.24 3.79
C ALA A 6 -11.61 -0.40 2.64
N LYS A 7 -11.62 -0.94 1.42
CA LYS A 7 -12.30 -0.31 0.27
C LYS A 7 -13.80 -0.17 0.47
N GLY A 8 -14.44 -1.16 1.09
CA GLY A 8 -15.86 -1.10 1.46
C GLY A 8 -16.14 0.06 2.42
N TYR A 9 -15.28 0.26 3.43
CA TYR A 9 -15.39 1.42 4.32
C TYR A 9 -15.25 2.74 3.56
N GLN A 10 -14.24 2.87 2.70
CA GLN A 10 -14.03 4.09 1.90
C GLN A 10 -15.23 4.43 1.01
N ALA A 11 -15.87 3.41 0.42
CA ALA A 11 -16.99 3.59 -0.50
C ALA A 11 -18.33 3.86 0.21
N PHE A 12 -18.57 3.24 1.36
CA PHE A 12 -19.89 3.26 2.01
C PHE A 12 -19.92 4.01 3.34
N GLY A 13 -18.77 4.31 3.95
CA GLY A 13 -18.68 4.92 5.27
C GLY A 13 -19.14 4.02 6.44
N ASP A 14 -19.41 2.74 6.19
CA ASP A 14 -19.87 1.81 7.24
C ASP A 14 -18.71 1.32 8.10
N GLN A 15 -18.65 1.83 9.33
CA GLN A 15 -17.63 1.53 10.33
C GLN A 15 -17.43 0.02 10.59
N ALA A 16 -18.46 -0.80 10.40
CA ALA A 16 -18.36 -2.25 10.55
C ALA A 16 -17.30 -2.87 9.63
N TYR A 17 -17.06 -2.30 8.45
CA TYR A 17 -16.04 -2.78 7.52
C TYR A 17 -14.62 -2.46 8.00
N ALA A 18 -14.36 -1.22 8.44
CA ALA A 18 -13.07 -0.84 9.00
C ALA A 18 -12.75 -1.65 10.27
N ASP A 19 -13.73 -1.82 11.15
CA ASP A 19 -13.56 -2.59 12.39
C ASP A 19 -13.30 -4.07 12.12
N ALA A 20 -13.95 -4.65 11.12
CA ALA A 20 -13.67 -6.02 10.69
C ALA A 20 -12.25 -6.14 10.10
N ALA A 21 -11.81 -5.17 9.29
CA ALA A 21 -10.46 -5.15 8.73
C ALA A 21 -9.39 -5.06 9.83
N ARG A 22 -9.56 -4.16 10.81
CA ARG A 22 -8.70 -4.05 12.00
C ARG A 22 -8.60 -5.36 12.76
N LYS A 23 -9.74 -5.99 13.08
CA LYS A 23 -9.76 -7.31 13.75
C LYS A 23 -8.99 -8.38 13.00
N CYS A 24 -9.03 -8.38 11.67
CA CYS A 24 -8.25 -9.31 10.85
C CYS A 24 -6.75 -9.04 10.95
N VAL A 25 -6.34 -7.76 10.87
CA VAL A 25 -4.94 -7.36 11.06
C VAL A 25 -4.46 -7.73 12.46
N ASP A 26 -5.20 -7.36 13.50
CA ASP A 26 -4.88 -7.67 14.89
C ASP A 26 -4.71 -9.17 15.12
N PHE A 27 -5.60 -9.98 14.53
CA PHE A 27 -5.50 -11.43 14.62
C PHE A 27 -4.19 -11.94 14.00
N ILE A 28 -3.84 -11.47 12.80
CA ILE A 28 -2.62 -11.88 12.12
C ILE A 28 -1.39 -11.44 12.91
N MET A 29 -1.32 -10.17 13.31
CA MET A 29 -0.16 -9.62 14.02
C MET A 29 0.05 -10.30 15.38
N LYS A 30 -1.04 -10.67 16.06
CA LYS A 30 -0.98 -11.35 17.36
C LYS A 30 -0.65 -12.84 17.27
N ASN A 31 -1.17 -13.54 16.26
CA ASN A 31 -1.18 -15.00 16.26
C ASN A 31 -0.32 -15.62 15.16
N LEU A 32 -0.07 -14.90 14.06
CA LEU A 32 0.59 -15.41 12.86
C LEU A 32 1.91 -14.71 12.61
N ARG A 33 2.63 -14.37 13.68
CA ARG A 33 3.93 -13.74 13.63
C ARG A 33 4.91 -14.42 14.58
N THR A 34 6.13 -14.65 14.11
CA THR A 34 7.22 -15.14 14.94
C THR A 34 7.80 -14.01 15.80
N ILE A 35 8.62 -14.36 16.79
CA ILE A 35 9.26 -13.37 17.66
C ILE A 35 10.25 -12.46 16.91
N ASP A 36 10.84 -12.95 15.83
CA ASP A 36 11.69 -12.19 14.89
C ASP A 36 10.88 -11.47 13.80
N GLY A 37 9.54 -11.42 13.93
CA GLY A 37 8.68 -10.58 13.11
C GLY A 37 8.25 -11.19 11.76
N LYS A 38 8.58 -12.45 11.47
CA LYS A 38 8.19 -13.14 10.22
C LYS A 38 6.77 -13.67 10.30
N LEU A 39 6.10 -13.75 9.15
CA LEU A 39 4.74 -14.27 9.06
C LEU A 39 4.72 -15.79 9.11
N LEU A 40 3.70 -16.31 9.78
CA LEU A 40 3.27 -17.69 9.72
C LEU A 40 1.97 -17.78 8.93
N ARG A 41 1.76 -18.85 8.17
CA ARG A 41 0.62 -18.93 7.25
C ARG A 41 -0.54 -19.80 7.72
N ARG A 42 -0.31 -20.70 8.67
CA ARG A 42 -1.33 -21.63 9.15
C ARG A 42 -1.67 -21.33 10.60
N TYR A 43 -2.96 -21.11 10.86
CA TYR A 43 -3.50 -21.09 12.21
C TYR A 43 -4.56 -22.19 12.33
N ARG A 44 -4.42 -23.10 13.32
CA ARG A 44 -5.41 -24.14 13.58
C ARG A 44 -5.40 -24.50 15.07
N GLN A 45 -6.58 -24.48 15.70
CA GLN A 45 -6.76 -24.93 17.10
C GLN A 45 -5.78 -24.28 18.10
N GLY A 46 -5.50 -22.98 17.94
CA GLY A 46 -4.57 -22.24 18.82
C GLY A 46 -3.10 -22.34 18.42
N GLU A 47 -2.77 -23.15 17.41
CA GLU A 47 -1.41 -23.33 16.92
C GLU A 47 -1.16 -22.52 15.64
N ALA A 48 -0.10 -21.73 15.65
CA ALA A 48 0.44 -21.08 14.46
C ALA A 48 1.65 -21.87 13.93
N ALA A 49 1.68 -22.14 12.62
CA ALA A 49 2.71 -22.96 12.03
C ALA A 49 3.02 -22.56 10.58
N TYR A 50 4.20 -23.01 10.14
CA TYR A 50 4.79 -22.85 8.82
C TYR A 50 5.12 -21.40 8.43
N PRO A 51 6.36 -21.12 7.97
CA PRO A 51 6.71 -19.83 7.43
C PRO A 51 5.77 -19.43 6.28
N GLY A 52 5.48 -18.13 6.21
CA GLY A 52 4.78 -17.54 5.08
C GLY A 52 5.57 -17.65 3.78
N TYR A 53 4.85 -17.62 2.67
CA TYR A 53 5.38 -17.50 1.32
C TYR A 53 5.22 -16.05 0.83
N LEU A 54 5.74 -15.74 -0.35
CA LEU A 54 5.65 -14.41 -0.94
C LEU A 54 4.23 -13.82 -0.85
N ASP A 55 3.22 -14.61 -1.20
CA ASP A 55 1.83 -14.16 -1.23
C ASP A 55 1.33 -13.72 0.16
N ASP A 56 1.70 -14.44 1.22
CA ASP A 56 1.27 -14.11 2.59
C ASP A 56 1.75 -12.70 2.99
N TYR A 57 2.93 -12.30 2.51
CA TYR A 57 3.48 -10.96 2.71
C TYR A 57 2.86 -9.93 1.75
N ALA A 58 2.88 -10.20 0.45
CA ALA A 58 2.44 -9.25 -0.58
C ALA A 58 0.96 -8.86 -0.36
N PHE A 59 0.08 -9.82 -0.08
CA PHE A 59 -1.33 -9.54 0.15
C PHE A 59 -1.60 -8.87 1.50
N LEU A 60 -0.79 -9.13 2.54
CA LEU A 60 -0.94 -8.45 3.82
C LEU A 60 -0.47 -6.98 3.74
N VAL A 61 0.65 -6.72 3.06
CA VAL A 61 1.12 -5.35 2.77
C VAL A 61 0.05 -4.59 1.98
N TRP A 62 -0.54 -5.23 0.96
CA TRP A 62 -1.66 -4.62 0.23
C TRP A 62 -2.83 -4.30 1.16
N GLY A 63 -3.25 -5.26 1.99
CA GLY A 63 -4.32 -5.06 2.96
C GLY A 63 -4.07 -3.93 3.96
N LEU A 64 -2.85 -3.84 4.50
CA LEU A 64 -2.45 -2.79 5.44
C LEU A 64 -2.42 -1.41 4.79
N THR A 65 -1.92 -1.32 3.55
CA THR A 65 -1.88 -0.07 2.77
C THR A 65 -3.31 0.45 2.53
N GLU A 66 -4.22 -0.44 2.12
CA GLU A 66 -5.64 -0.07 1.93
C GLU A 66 -6.31 0.31 3.25
N LEU A 67 -6.00 -0.40 4.35
CA LEU A 67 -6.55 -0.09 5.66
C LEU A 67 -6.05 1.26 6.18
N TYR A 68 -4.77 1.59 5.96
CA TYR A 68 -4.23 2.92 6.25
C TYR A 68 -4.99 4.00 5.48
N GLU A 69 -5.19 3.88 4.17
CA GLU A 69 -5.94 4.89 3.42
C GLU A 69 -7.42 4.95 3.80
N ALA A 70 -7.95 3.89 4.40
CA ALA A 70 -9.31 3.85 4.91
C ALA A 70 -9.44 4.58 6.25
N THR A 71 -8.48 4.39 7.18
CA THR A 71 -8.64 4.86 8.57
C THR A 71 -7.66 5.94 9.00
N PHE A 72 -6.61 6.15 8.23
CA PHE A 72 -5.44 6.99 8.53
C PHE A 72 -4.73 6.66 9.85
N GLU A 73 -4.93 5.46 10.39
CA GLU A 73 -4.16 4.95 11.52
C GLU A 73 -2.74 4.62 11.07
N ILE A 74 -1.80 5.49 11.43
CA ILE A 74 -0.42 5.46 10.95
C ILE A 74 0.31 4.14 11.25
N SER A 75 -0.10 3.41 12.29
CA SER A 75 0.44 2.08 12.61
C SER A 75 0.27 1.06 11.47
N HIS A 76 -0.79 1.18 10.66
CA HIS A 76 -1.00 0.31 9.50
C HIS A 76 0.02 0.59 8.39
N LEU A 77 0.36 1.85 8.16
CA LEU A 77 1.39 2.22 7.17
C LEU A 77 2.78 1.79 7.64
N GLU A 78 3.11 2.00 8.92
CA GLU A 78 4.37 1.54 9.50
C GLU A 78 4.55 0.02 9.35
N GLU A 79 3.51 -0.75 9.65
CA GLU A 79 3.54 -2.20 9.52
C GLU A 79 3.59 -2.64 8.05
N ALA A 80 2.90 -1.94 7.14
CA ALA A 80 3.00 -2.19 5.70
C ALA A 80 4.45 -2.02 5.21
N ILE A 81 5.12 -0.93 5.61
CA ILE A 81 6.52 -0.66 5.26
C ILE A 81 7.45 -1.72 5.85
N ALA A 82 7.27 -2.07 7.13
CA ALA A 82 8.09 -3.07 7.80
C ALA A 82 7.97 -4.46 7.16
N LEU A 83 6.74 -4.90 6.85
CA LEU A 83 6.50 -6.18 6.17
C LEU A 83 6.97 -6.16 4.72
N ASN A 84 6.87 -5.03 4.04
CA ASN A 84 7.40 -4.87 2.69
C ASN A 84 8.93 -5.03 2.68
N GLN A 85 9.63 -4.43 3.65
CA GLN A 85 11.07 -4.63 3.81
C GLN A 85 11.41 -6.10 4.10
N ALA A 86 10.70 -6.73 5.03
CA ALA A 86 10.90 -8.14 5.34
C ALA A 86 10.65 -9.04 4.11
N MET A 87 9.64 -8.73 3.30
CA MET A 87 9.35 -9.42 2.05
C MET A 87 10.53 -9.32 1.08
N MET A 88 11.11 -8.13 0.90
CA MET A 88 12.31 -7.96 0.06
C MET A 88 13.50 -8.76 0.61
N ASP A 89 13.76 -8.70 1.92
CA ASP A 89 14.91 -9.40 2.53
C ASP A 89 14.85 -10.93 2.38
N ILE A 90 13.63 -11.47 2.45
CA ILE A 90 13.34 -12.91 2.44
C ILE A 90 13.26 -13.47 1.02
N PHE A 91 12.61 -12.75 0.09
CA PHE A 91 12.20 -13.30 -1.20
C PHE A 91 12.92 -12.69 -2.42
N TRP A 92 13.56 -11.52 -2.30
CA TRP A 92 14.11 -10.81 -3.46
C TRP A 92 15.26 -11.58 -4.14
N ASP A 93 15.25 -11.59 -5.47
CA ASP A 93 16.33 -12.13 -6.28
C ASP A 93 17.33 -11.04 -6.71
N ASN A 94 18.48 -11.01 -6.05
CA ASN A 94 19.53 -10.03 -6.35
C ASN A 94 20.18 -10.22 -7.72
N GLN A 95 19.95 -11.33 -8.42
CA GLN A 95 20.54 -11.59 -9.75
C GLN A 95 19.59 -11.24 -10.89
N GLY A 96 18.35 -11.74 -10.85
CA GLY A 96 17.39 -11.63 -11.95
C GLY A 96 16.19 -10.72 -11.68
N GLY A 97 16.12 -10.02 -10.54
CA GLY A 97 14.98 -9.18 -10.16
C GLY A 97 13.73 -9.98 -9.79
N GLY A 98 12.74 -9.30 -9.21
CA GLY A 98 11.53 -9.94 -8.69
C GLY A 98 11.77 -10.84 -7.47
N LEU A 99 10.73 -11.55 -7.07
CA LEU A 99 10.64 -12.26 -5.80
C LEU A 99 10.39 -13.75 -6.04
N TYR A 100 11.16 -14.60 -5.36
CA TYR A 100 10.89 -16.03 -5.31
C TYR A 100 9.63 -16.30 -4.49
N PHE A 101 8.84 -17.30 -4.88
CA PHE A 101 7.69 -17.73 -4.10
C PHE A 101 8.09 -18.26 -2.71
N THR A 102 9.19 -19.02 -2.65
CA THR A 102 9.80 -19.54 -1.42
C THR A 102 11.00 -18.71 -0.99
N GLY A 103 11.05 -18.32 0.27
CA GLY A 103 12.07 -17.44 0.83
C GLY A 103 13.15 -18.13 1.65
N LYS A 104 14.06 -17.33 2.19
CA LYS A 104 15.08 -17.78 3.16
C LYS A 104 14.39 -18.23 4.46
N GLY A 105 14.45 -19.53 4.76
CA GLY A 105 13.81 -20.11 5.94
C GLY A 105 12.56 -20.94 5.62
N ASN A 106 12.10 -20.95 4.36
CA ASN A 106 11.23 -21.99 3.84
C ASN A 106 12.04 -23.26 3.53
N GLU A 107 11.35 -24.31 3.11
CA GLU A 107 11.95 -25.55 2.62
C GLU A 107 12.97 -25.29 1.51
N THR A 108 14.08 -26.04 1.55
CA THR A 108 15.10 -25.96 0.50
C THR A 108 14.62 -26.76 -0.71
N LEU A 109 14.22 -26.06 -1.76
CA LEU A 109 13.81 -26.66 -3.03
C LEU A 109 14.99 -26.76 -4.01
N ILE A 110 14.98 -27.78 -4.86
CA ILE A 110 15.97 -27.96 -5.96
C ILE A 110 15.92 -26.76 -6.92
N THR A 111 14.71 -26.27 -7.20
CA THR A 111 14.47 -25.08 -8.00
C THR A 111 13.46 -24.20 -7.29
N ARG A 112 13.74 -22.89 -7.20
CA ARG A 112 12.79 -21.90 -6.71
C ARG A 112 12.13 -21.19 -7.89
N SER A 113 10.81 -21.16 -7.91
CA SER A 113 10.04 -20.45 -8.93
C SER A 113 9.81 -19.00 -8.53
N LYS A 114 9.65 -18.14 -9.54
CA LYS A 114 9.04 -16.82 -9.41
C LYS A 114 7.72 -16.88 -10.15
N GLU A 115 6.62 -16.87 -9.41
CA GLU A 115 5.30 -16.85 -10.02
C GLU A 115 4.91 -15.41 -10.34
N ILE A 116 4.60 -15.16 -11.62
CA ILE A 116 4.13 -13.86 -12.11
C ILE A 116 2.77 -13.96 -12.81
N TYR A 117 2.34 -15.16 -13.20
CA TYR A 117 1.05 -15.37 -13.86
C TYR A 117 -0.11 -15.03 -12.91
N ASP A 118 -0.92 -14.07 -13.32
CA ASP A 118 -2.14 -13.64 -12.64
C ASP A 118 -3.28 -14.56 -13.05
N GLY A 119 -3.56 -15.58 -12.23
CA GLY A 119 -4.62 -16.55 -12.44
C GLY A 119 -5.93 -16.13 -11.78
N ALA A 120 -6.56 -17.05 -11.04
CA ALA A 120 -7.75 -16.73 -10.24
C ALA A 120 -7.45 -15.70 -9.13
N LEU A 121 -6.19 -15.64 -8.71
CA LEU A 121 -5.64 -14.61 -7.82
C LEU A 121 -4.47 -13.95 -8.55
N PRO A 122 -4.20 -12.66 -8.28
CA PRO A 122 -2.97 -12.03 -8.77
C PRO A 122 -1.76 -12.72 -8.12
N SER A 123 -0.65 -12.77 -8.85
CA SER A 123 0.58 -13.36 -8.34
C SER A 123 1.18 -12.48 -7.24
N GLY A 124 1.91 -13.08 -6.30
CA GLY A 124 2.63 -12.33 -5.27
C GLY A 124 3.60 -11.31 -5.83
N ASN A 125 4.23 -11.57 -6.98
CA ASN A 125 5.08 -10.58 -7.66
C ASN A 125 4.27 -9.40 -8.22
N SER A 126 3.14 -9.66 -8.87
CA SER A 126 2.27 -8.59 -9.40
C SER A 126 1.77 -7.69 -8.27
N VAL A 127 1.32 -8.28 -7.15
CA VAL A 127 0.86 -7.52 -5.97
C VAL A 127 2.03 -6.75 -5.34
N ALA A 128 3.20 -7.36 -5.22
CA ALA A 128 4.39 -6.70 -4.68
C ALA A 128 4.83 -5.51 -5.54
N ALA A 129 4.76 -5.62 -6.88
CA ALA A 129 5.08 -4.52 -7.78
C ALA A 129 4.23 -3.27 -7.49
N LEU A 130 2.92 -3.44 -7.33
CA LEU A 130 2.03 -2.33 -7.00
C LEU A 130 2.25 -1.83 -5.56
N ASN A 131 2.52 -2.72 -4.60
CA ASN A 131 2.86 -2.31 -3.24
C ASN A 131 4.12 -1.45 -3.19
N PHE A 132 5.19 -1.85 -3.90
CA PHE A 132 6.42 -1.07 -4.00
C PHE A 132 6.16 0.33 -4.55
N LEU A 133 5.36 0.44 -5.61
CA LEU A 133 4.99 1.73 -6.17
C LEU A 133 4.19 2.59 -5.19
N ARG A 134 3.13 2.05 -4.59
CA ARG A 134 2.28 2.80 -3.66
C ARG A 134 3.04 3.22 -2.41
N LEU A 135 3.79 2.32 -1.78
CA LEU A 135 4.62 2.66 -0.63
C LEU A 135 5.75 3.61 -1.01
N GLY A 136 6.32 3.47 -2.22
CA GLY A 136 7.29 4.41 -2.79
C GLY A 136 6.72 5.82 -2.87
N ARG A 137 5.53 5.99 -3.45
CA ARG A 137 4.84 7.29 -3.53
C ARG A 137 4.44 7.84 -2.16
N MET A 138 3.98 6.97 -1.25
CA MET A 138 3.62 7.38 0.11
C MET A 138 4.83 7.86 0.93
N THR A 139 6.00 7.24 0.77
CA THR A 139 7.19 7.53 1.58
C THR A 139 8.22 8.44 0.89
N GLY A 140 8.08 8.66 -0.42
CA GLY A 140 9.10 9.28 -1.26
C GLY A 140 10.31 8.37 -1.51
N SER A 141 10.17 7.05 -1.33
CA SER A 141 11.26 6.09 -1.49
C SER A 141 11.52 5.75 -2.96
N LEU A 142 12.58 6.34 -3.52
CA LEU A 142 13.06 6.02 -4.86
C LEU A 142 13.59 4.58 -4.98
N ASP A 143 14.07 3.98 -3.89
CA ASP A 143 14.50 2.57 -3.90
C ASP A 143 13.31 1.65 -4.20
N LEU A 144 12.15 1.89 -3.58
CA LEU A 144 10.95 1.08 -3.84
C LEU A 144 10.48 1.23 -5.30
N GLU A 145 10.52 2.44 -5.86
CA GLU A 145 10.20 2.66 -7.28
C GLU A 145 11.17 1.88 -8.20
N GLN A 146 12.47 1.93 -7.91
CA GLN A 146 13.49 1.16 -8.64
C GLN A 146 13.30 -0.36 -8.49
N ARG A 147 12.87 -0.85 -7.32
CA ARG A 147 12.54 -2.27 -7.13
C ARG A 147 11.33 -2.68 -7.96
N ALA A 148 10.31 -1.83 -8.04
CA ALA A 148 9.17 -2.08 -8.92
C ALA A 148 9.62 -2.17 -10.39
N GLU A 149 10.47 -1.25 -10.86
CA GLU A 149 11.02 -1.27 -12.23
C GLU A 149 11.85 -2.53 -12.51
N GLN A 150 12.72 -2.93 -11.57
CA GLN A 150 13.51 -4.17 -11.71
C GLN A 150 12.62 -5.41 -11.79
N LEU A 151 11.56 -5.47 -10.97
CA LEU A 151 10.60 -6.57 -10.97
C LEU A 151 9.83 -6.61 -12.30
N THR A 152 9.27 -5.48 -12.75
CA THR A 152 8.50 -5.44 -14.00
C THR A 152 9.37 -5.75 -15.21
N ALA A 153 10.60 -5.23 -15.25
CA ALA A 153 11.56 -5.51 -16.32
C ALA A 153 11.92 -7.01 -16.41
N ALA A 154 12.07 -7.69 -15.26
CA ALA A 154 12.41 -9.11 -15.19
C ALA A 154 11.39 -10.03 -15.89
N PHE A 155 10.12 -9.61 -15.97
CA PHE A 155 9.03 -10.37 -16.60
C PHE A 155 8.49 -9.74 -17.89
N SER A 156 9.17 -8.71 -18.40
CA SER A 156 8.71 -7.92 -19.56
C SER A 156 8.48 -8.78 -20.81
N LYS A 157 9.29 -9.82 -21.02
CA LYS A 157 9.17 -10.73 -22.17
C LYS A 157 7.86 -11.52 -22.12
N GLU A 158 7.57 -12.13 -20.98
CA GLU A 158 6.36 -12.91 -20.73
C GLU A 158 5.11 -12.06 -20.87
N VAL A 159 5.12 -10.87 -20.27
CA VAL A 159 4.00 -9.91 -20.32
C VAL A 159 3.74 -9.43 -21.74
N THR A 160 4.80 -9.17 -22.52
CA THR A 160 4.66 -8.76 -23.92
C THR A 160 4.04 -9.87 -24.78
N LEU A 161 4.40 -11.14 -24.52
CA LEU A 161 3.89 -12.27 -25.30
C LEU A 161 2.43 -12.61 -24.96
N HIS A 162 2.04 -12.53 -23.68
CA HIS A 162 0.71 -12.95 -23.21
C HIS A 162 0.11 -12.00 -22.16
N PRO A 163 -0.16 -10.72 -22.50
CA PRO A 163 -0.53 -9.69 -21.51
C PRO A 163 -1.78 -10.04 -20.69
N MET A 164 -2.74 -10.77 -21.27
CA MET A 164 -3.97 -11.19 -20.56
C MET A 164 -3.72 -12.08 -19.35
N GLY A 165 -2.54 -12.72 -19.24
CA GLY A 165 -2.16 -13.53 -18.08
C GLY A 165 -1.48 -12.74 -16.95
N TYR A 166 -1.36 -11.41 -17.06
CA TYR A 166 -0.57 -10.57 -16.16
C TYR A 166 -1.29 -9.25 -15.83
N THR A 167 -2.62 -9.30 -15.69
CA THR A 167 -3.45 -8.10 -15.60
C THR A 167 -3.18 -7.24 -14.36
N HIS A 168 -2.80 -7.84 -13.24
CA HIS A 168 -2.48 -7.08 -12.03
C HIS A 168 -1.09 -6.43 -12.12
N LEU A 169 -0.13 -7.11 -12.74
CA LEU A 169 1.15 -6.50 -13.08
C LEU A 169 0.96 -5.34 -14.07
N LEU A 170 0.05 -5.47 -15.04
CA LEU A 170 -0.31 -4.39 -15.95
C LEU A 170 -0.94 -3.20 -15.23
N SER A 171 -1.76 -3.41 -14.18
CA SER A 171 -2.21 -2.32 -13.30
C SER A 171 -1.05 -1.66 -12.55
N ALA A 172 -0.05 -2.43 -12.11
CA ALA A 172 1.17 -1.86 -11.53
C ALA A 172 1.95 -1.03 -12.55
N LEU A 173 2.05 -1.49 -13.80
CA LEU A 173 2.67 -0.75 -14.89
C LEU A 173 1.91 0.53 -15.24
N GLU A 174 0.57 0.49 -15.25
CA GLU A 174 -0.28 1.67 -15.42
C GLU A 174 0.01 2.71 -14.32
N PHE A 175 0.05 2.29 -13.06
CA PHE A 175 0.39 3.15 -11.92
C PHE A 175 1.82 3.72 -12.02
N MET A 176 2.77 2.93 -12.50
CA MET A 176 4.16 3.34 -12.69
C MET A 176 4.31 4.40 -13.78
N ILE A 177 3.62 4.23 -14.92
CA ILE A 177 3.65 5.15 -16.07
C ILE A 177 2.88 6.44 -15.75
N GLY A 178 1.80 6.33 -14.98
CA GLY A 178 0.99 7.45 -14.52
C GLY A 178 0.06 8.04 -15.60
N PRO A 179 -0.56 9.19 -15.31
CA PRO A 179 -0.34 10.03 -14.13
C PRO A 179 -0.83 9.37 -12.84
N THR A 180 -0.04 9.54 -11.78
CA THR A 180 -0.37 9.10 -10.42
C THR A 180 -0.50 10.34 -9.54
N GLN A 181 -1.55 10.36 -8.71
CA GLN A 181 -1.85 11.48 -7.83
C GLN A 181 -1.37 11.16 -6.41
N GLU A 182 -0.42 11.94 -5.90
CA GLU A 182 -0.08 11.96 -4.48
C GLU A 182 -0.92 13.03 -3.78
N ILE A 183 -1.83 12.61 -2.89
CA ILE A 183 -2.76 13.51 -2.21
C ILE A 183 -2.38 13.57 -0.73
N VAL A 184 -1.98 14.73 -0.24
CA VAL A 184 -1.77 14.99 1.19
C VAL A 184 -2.89 15.86 1.71
N ILE A 185 -3.66 15.35 2.66
CA ILE A 185 -4.67 16.13 3.39
C ILE A 185 -4.06 16.54 4.71
N ALA A 186 -3.95 17.83 4.97
CA ALA A 186 -3.45 18.39 6.21
C ALA A 186 -4.62 18.91 7.05
N GLY A 187 -4.82 18.37 8.25
CA GLY A 187 -5.95 18.74 9.10
C GLY A 187 -6.16 17.80 10.28
N ASP A 188 -6.98 18.24 11.23
CA ASP A 188 -7.39 17.40 12.36
C ASP A 188 -8.50 16.44 11.90
N PRO A 189 -8.31 15.10 12.01
CA PRO A 189 -9.29 14.12 11.55
C PRO A 189 -10.65 14.22 12.25
N ALA A 190 -10.72 14.85 13.43
CA ALA A 190 -11.96 15.02 14.17
C ALA A 190 -12.82 16.20 13.67
N LEU A 191 -12.28 17.05 12.79
CA LEU A 191 -13.00 18.21 12.25
C LEU A 191 -13.73 17.87 10.96
N ASP A 192 -14.98 18.34 10.84
CA ASP A 192 -15.82 18.17 9.66
C ASP A 192 -15.15 18.63 8.36
N SER A 193 -14.32 19.68 8.43
CA SER A 193 -13.58 20.18 7.27
C SER A 193 -12.56 19.19 6.73
N THR A 194 -11.87 18.45 7.61
CA THR A 194 -10.93 17.39 7.21
C THR A 194 -11.69 16.17 6.71
N LEU A 195 -12.78 15.78 7.38
CA LEU A 195 -13.65 14.68 6.95
C LEU A 195 -14.25 14.94 5.56
N ALA A 196 -14.63 16.18 5.27
CA ALA A 196 -15.10 16.57 3.94
C ALA A 196 -14.02 16.40 2.86
N MET A 197 -12.76 16.76 3.14
CA MET A 197 -11.63 16.53 2.22
C MET A 197 -11.37 15.05 1.97
N VAL A 198 -11.40 14.23 3.02
CA VAL A 198 -11.27 12.77 2.92
C VAL A 198 -12.40 12.19 2.07
N SER A 199 -13.64 12.61 2.33
CA SER A 199 -14.83 12.17 1.60
C SER A 199 -14.78 12.54 0.11
N ALA A 200 -14.30 13.75 -0.23
CA ALA A 200 -14.10 14.16 -1.62
C ALA A 200 -13.16 13.21 -2.40
N VAL A 201 -12.17 12.64 -1.70
CA VAL A 201 -11.18 11.70 -2.27
C VAL A 201 -11.69 10.26 -2.28
N SER A 202 -12.46 9.83 -1.27
CA SER A 202 -13.01 8.47 -1.17
C SER A 202 -14.27 8.27 -2.00
N GLY A 203 -15.04 9.33 -2.26
CA GLY A 203 -16.25 9.32 -3.09
C GLY A 203 -15.99 9.17 -4.59
N LYS A 204 -14.72 9.12 -5.02
CA LYS A 204 -14.31 8.95 -6.42
C LYS A 204 -13.49 7.69 -6.61
N PHE A 205 -13.72 7.03 -7.75
CA PHE A 205 -12.85 5.95 -8.19
C PHE A 205 -11.59 6.52 -8.85
N LEU A 206 -10.50 6.57 -8.09
CA LEU A 206 -9.18 7.04 -8.51
C LEU A 206 -8.22 5.85 -8.44
N PRO A 207 -7.96 5.11 -9.54
CA PRO A 207 -7.15 3.90 -9.52
C PRO A 207 -5.65 4.18 -9.28
N ASN A 208 -5.17 5.34 -9.72
CA ASN A 208 -3.76 5.73 -9.65
C ASN A 208 -3.56 6.87 -8.64
N LYS A 209 -3.85 6.61 -7.36
CA LYS A 209 -3.60 7.56 -6.27
C LYS A 209 -2.90 6.92 -5.08
N VAL A 210 -2.30 7.78 -4.27
CA VAL A 210 -2.03 7.52 -2.85
C VAL A 210 -2.53 8.71 -2.03
N VAL A 211 -2.98 8.44 -0.80
CA VAL A 211 -3.50 9.46 0.11
C VAL A 211 -2.78 9.36 1.45
N LEU A 212 -2.30 10.49 1.95
CA LEU A 212 -1.75 10.64 3.30
C LEU A 212 -2.57 11.68 4.08
N LEU A 213 -2.75 11.44 5.37
CA LEU A 213 -3.33 12.42 6.29
C LEU A 213 -2.24 12.99 7.21
N HIS A 214 -1.80 14.22 6.92
CA HIS A 214 -0.90 14.98 7.77
C HIS A 214 -1.69 15.67 8.89
N GLN A 215 -1.96 14.91 9.95
CA GLN A 215 -2.67 15.37 11.13
C GLN A 215 -1.74 16.03 12.15
N ASN A 216 -2.32 16.74 13.12
CA ASN A 216 -1.55 17.28 14.24
C ASN A 216 -1.16 16.18 15.24
N GLY A 217 -0.15 16.45 16.07
CA GLY A 217 0.19 15.59 17.21
C GLY A 217 1.19 14.48 16.88
N LEU A 218 1.16 13.39 17.65
CA LEU A 218 2.18 12.34 17.57
C LEU A 218 2.13 11.59 16.24
N ASP A 219 0.93 11.28 15.74
CA ASP A 219 0.78 10.53 14.50
C ASP A 219 1.18 11.34 13.26
N GLY A 220 0.98 12.66 13.28
CA GLY A 220 1.55 13.56 12.28
C GLY A 220 3.07 13.50 12.23
N LYS A 221 3.72 13.58 13.40
CA LYS A 221 5.18 13.44 13.50
C LYS A 221 5.68 12.07 13.05
N ARG A 222 4.94 11.00 13.34
CA ARG A 222 5.24 9.65 12.84
C ARG A 222 5.16 9.62 11.32
N LEU A 223 4.15 10.25 10.73
CA LEU A 223 4.06 10.37 9.27
C LEU A 223 5.22 11.17 8.68
N GLU A 224 5.63 12.28 9.28
CA GLU A 224 6.81 13.07 8.84
C GLU A 224 8.09 12.23 8.81
N VAL A 225 8.27 11.29 9.74
CA VAL A 225 9.42 10.35 9.73
C VAL A 225 9.34 9.38 8.54
N LEU A 226 8.16 8.87 8.21
CA LEU A 226 7.96 7.94 7.10
C LEU A 226 7.97 8.63 5.73
N SER A 227 7.51 9.87 5.70
CA SER A 227 7.21 10.64 4.48
C SER A 227 7.73 12.08 4.62
N PRO A 228 9.06 12.31 4.63
CA PRO A 228 9.64 13.61 5.01
C PRO A 228 9.14 14.81 4.17
N PHE A 229 8.69 14.56 2.93
CA PHE A 229 8.17 15.61 2.06
C PHE A 229 6.88 16.28 2.57
N VAL A 230 6.19 15.67 3.54
CA VAL A 230 4.94 16.22 4.12
C VAL A 230 5.17 17.30 5.19
N GLU A 231 6.40 17.46 5.70
CA GLU A 231 6.72 18.42 6.78
C GLU A 231 6.30 19.86 6.43
N GLY A 232 6.44 20.23 5.15
CA GLY A 232 6.01 21.55 4.64
C GLY A 232 4.52 21.67 4.28
N MET A 233 3.75 20.59 4.37
CA MET A 233 2.37 20.49 3.89
C MET A 233 1.38 20.58 5.06
N GLY A 234 1.31 21.74 5.71
CA GLY A 234 0.42 21.99 6.85
C GLY A 234 -0.93 22.64 6.50
N PRO A 235 -1.85 22.79 7.46
CA PRO A 235 -3.09 23.55 7.28
C PRO A 235 -2.83 25.03 6.94
N ILE A 236 -3.47 25.57 5.90
CA ILE A 236 -3.37 26.98 5.51
C ILE A 236 -4.51 27.78 6.16
N ASN A 237 -4.18 28.92 6.77
CA ASN A 237 -5.16 29.79 7.45
C ASN A 237 -6.05 29.04 8.46
N ARG A 238 -5.49 28.02 9.14
CA ARG A 238 -6.20 27.13 10.08
C ARG A 238 -7.35 26.33 9.46
N LYS A 239 -7.33 26.13 8.13
CA LYS A 239 -8.30 25.27 7.43
C LYS A 239 -7.65 23.97 6.99
N ALA A 240 -8.45 22.89 6.96
CA ALA A 240 -8.05 21.66 6.30
C ALA A 240 -7.60 22.00 4.87
N THR A 241 -6.46 21.45 4.46
CA THR A 241 -5.81 21.80 3.19
C THR A 241 -5.41 20.54 2.46
N ALA A 242 -5.74 20.45 1.18
CA ALA A 242 -5.30 19.35 0.33
C ALA A 242 -4.21 19.82 -0.63
N TYR A 243 -3.15 19.02 -0.71
CA TYR A 243 -2.04 19.15 -1.63
C TYR A 243 -2.15 17.99 -2.62
N VAL A 244 -2.30 18.29 -3.91
CA VAL A 244 -2.39 17.29 -4.97
C VAL A 244 -1.17 17.43 -5.85
N CYS A 245 -0.32 16.41 -5.83
CA CYS A 245 0.91 16.35 -6.61
C CYS A 245 0.79 15.27 -7.69
N GLU A 246 1.37 15.57 -8.85
CA GLU A 246 1.45 14.69 -10.00
C GLU A 246 2.86 14.86 -10.59
N GLN A 247 3.58 13.78 -10.86
CA GLN A 247 4.91 13.80 -11.50
C GLN A 247 5.90 14.77 -10.82
N TYR A 248 6.01 14.71 -9.50
CA TYR A 248 6.90 15.57 -8.69
C TYR A 248 6.54 17.07 -8.69
N ALA A 249 5.38 17.46 -9.22
CA ALA A 249 4.88 18.83 -9.18
C ALA A 249 3.53 18.89 -8.48
N CYS A 250 3.41 19.80 -7.51
CA CYS A 250 2.16 20.02 -6.79
C CYS A 250 1.35 21.17 -7.43
N LYS A 251 0.04 20.97 -7.55
CA LYS A 251 -0.91 22.04 -7.87
C LYS A 251 -1.00 23.01 -6.69
N ALA A 252 -1.62 24.18 -6.91
CA ALA A 252 -1.89 25.11 -5.81
C ALA A 252 -2.76 24.41 -4.74
N PRO A 253 -2.40 24.52 -3.45
CA PRO A 253 -3.15 23.87 -2.38
C PRO A 253 -4.55 24.44 -2.26
N VAL A 254 -5.52 23.57 -1.98
CA VAL A 254 -6.94 23.94 -1.85
C VAL A 254 -7.42 23.77 -0.43
N THR A 255 -8.32 24.65 0.01
CA THR A 255 -8.89 24.62 1.38
C THR A 255 -10.41 24.38 1.40
N ASP A 256 -10.98 24.09 0.24
CA ASP A 256 -12.39 23.71 0.05
C ASP A 256 -12.50 22.32 -0.60
N ALA A 257 -13.41 21.48 -0.10
CA ALA A 257 -13.58 20.12 -0.60
C ALA A 257 -14.13 20.09 -2.04
N GLY A 258 -14.98 21.05 -2.43
CA GLY A 258 -15.48 21.16 -3.79
C GLY A 258 -14.41 21.63 -4.78
N GLU A 259 -13.44 22.42 -4.34
CA GLU A 259 -12.22 22.71 -5.12
C GLU A 259 -11.35 21.46 -5.28
N LEU A 260 -11.15 20.68 -4.20
CA LEU A 260 -10.44 19.40 -4.26
C LEU A 260 -11.10 18.45 -5.25
N GLU A 261 -12.43 18.28 -5.20
CA GLU A 261 -13.14 17.43 -6.16
C GLU A 261 -12.86 17.83 -7.62
N LYS A 262 -12.78 19.12 -7.93
CA LYS A 262 -12.46 19.59 -9.29
C LYS A 262 -11.02 19.26 -9.71
N LEU A 263 -10.07 19.25 -8.77
CA LEU A 263 -8.67 18.89 -9.03
C LEU A 263 -8.46 17.39 -9.29
N LEU A 264 -9.38 16.56 -8.81
CA LEU A 264 -9.37 15.10 -8.94
C LEU A 264 -10.10 14.60 -10.21
N ASN A 265 -10.58 15.50 -11.07
CA ASN A 265 -11.27 15.17 -12.33
C ASN A 265 -10.33 15.28 -13.54
#